data_AF-A0A926UD97-F1
#
_entry.id   AF-A0A926UD97-F1
#
_cell.length_a   1.000
_cell.length_b   1.000
_cell.length_c   1.000
_cell.angle_alpha   90.00
_cell.angle_beta   90.00
_cell.angle_gamma   90.00
#
_symmetry.space_group_name_H-M   'P 1'
#
loop_
_entity.id
_entity.type
_entity.pdbx_description
1 polymer ?
#
loop_
_entity_poly.entity_id
_entity_poly.type
_entity_poly.pdbx_seq_one_letter_code
_entity_poly.pdbx_strand_id
1 'polypeptide(L)'
;MSAVTVQGIDESKLSAPARSALAILKSLPAEQVNEFKQTVGLSQPGVIGPTSPQAFVQFCEREGVDLSPAGISAFKASQNLEKSSEIGPTTAAKYYAAYKNRKTNPEKELVAVATSYVGVEERGPNRGKEVEMFQKAVDGKAQGEPWCMGFVQFCIKTVEASTRSQSKIFRSEHCLTVWEKSPKDLRLARPEPGCLIIWRHGNSSKGHVGFVEKVKADGKNFTTVEGNTGGGSGVEREGDGVYRKSRDIDGAGSMKVAGFLRVF
;
A
#
# COMPACT_ATOMS: atom_id res chain seq x y z
N MET A 1 -7.97 -33.36 -4.28
CA MET A 1 -7.62 -31.93 -4.30
C MET A 1 -8.50 -31.26 -5.34
N SER A 2 -9.23 -30.21 -4.99
CA SER A 2 -10.03 -29.46 -5.96
C SER A 2 -9.08 -28.84 -7.00
N ALA A 3 -9.36 -29.05 -8.28
CA ALA A 3 -8.59 -28.44 -9.36
C ALA A 3 -9.01 -26.97 -9.53
N VAL A 4 -8.05 -26.12 -9.86
CA VAL A 4 -8.32 -24.72 -10.20
C VAL A 4 -8.90 -24.66 -11.61
N THR A 5 -10.00 -23.92 -11.79
CA THR A 5 -10.63 -23.77 -13.11
C THR A 5 -10.18 -22.48 -13.77
N VAL A 6 -9.77 -22.52 -15.04
CA VAL A 6 -9.39 -21.32 -15.82
C VAL A 6 -10.56 -20.92 -16.72
N GLN A 7 -10.96 -19.64 -16.70
CA GLN A 7 -12.11 -19.16 -17.48
C GLN A 7 -11.86 -17.81 -18.14
N GLY A 8 -12.25 -17.69 -19.42
CA GLY A 8 -12.27 -16.42 -20.15
C GLY A 8 -10.90 -15.81 -20.47
N ILE A 9 -9.81 -16.56 -20.38
CA ILE A 9 -8.46 -16.06 -20.61
C ILE A 9 -7.99 -16.38 -22.02
N ASP A 10 -7.63 -15.35 -22.78
CA ASP A 10 -6.92 -15.48 -24.06
C ASP A 10 -5.41 -15.32 -23.82
N GLU A 11 -4.69 -16.44 -23.76
CA GLU A 11 -3.25 -16.45 -23.45
C GLU A 11 -2.39 -15.73 -24.50
N SER A 12 -2.88 -15.61 -25.74
CA SER A 12 -2.16 -14.93 -26.81
C SER A 12 -2.06 -13.41 -26.59
N LYS A 13 -3.00 -12.84 -25.83
CA LYS A 13 -3.07 -11.42 -25.50
C LYS A 13 -2.34 -11.05 -24.19
N LEU A 14 -1.82 -12.04 -23.47
CA LEU A 14 -1.14 -11.80 -22.21
C LEU A 14 0.31 -11.35 -22.43
N SER A 15 0.73 -10.35 -21.64
CA SER A 15 2.13 -9.97 -21.51
C SER A 15 2.98 -11.17 -21.04
N ALA A 16 4.30 -11.14 -21.28
CA ALA A 16 5.17 -12.24 -20.85
C ALA A 16 5.09 -12.51 -19.32
N PRO A 17 5.12 -11.48 -18.44
CA PRO A 17 4.89 -11.69 -17.01
C PRO A 17 3.52 -12.28 -16.69
N ALA A 18 2.46 -11.85 -17.39
CA ALA A 18 1.11 -12.37 -17.16
C ALA A 18 0.96 -13.83 -17.61
N ARG A 19 1.67 -14.26 -18.66
CA ARG A 19 1.75 -15.68 -19.04
C ARG A 19 2.48 -16.51 -17.99
N SER A 20 3.61 -16.03 -17.47
CA SER A 20 4.31 -16.68 -16.36
C SER A 20 3.42 -16.80 -15.12
N ALA A 21 2.72 -15.72 -14.76
CA ALA A 21 1.77 -15.69 -13.67
C ALA A 21 0.66 -16.74 -13.83
N LEU A 22 0.06 -16.82 -15.02
CA LEU A 22 -0.97 -17.82 -15.32
C LEU A 22 -0.42 -19.25 -15.17
N ALA A 23 0.79 -19.51 -15.67
CA ALA A 23 1.42 -20.83 -15.57
C ALA A 23 1.74 -21.23 -14.11
N ILE A 24 2.16 -20.27 -13.28
CA ILE A 24 2.32 -20.48 -11.84
C ILE A 24 0.96 -20.82 -11.22
N LEU A 25 -0.06 -19.99 -11.42
CA LEU A 25 -1.38 -20.19 -10.81
C LEU A 25 -2.04 -21.52 -11.21
N LYS A 26 -1.90 -21.93 -12.47
CA LYS A 26 -2.37 -23.24 -12.98
C LYS A 26 -1.67 -24.43 -12.30
N SER A 27 -0.44 -24.22 -11.84
CA SER A 27 0.42 -25.26 -11.26
C SER A 27 0.36 -25.32 -9.72
N LEU A 28 -0.37 -24.41 -9.07
CA LEU A 28 -0.55 -24.37 -7.62
C LEU A 28 -1.79 -25.17 -7.18
N PRO A 29 -1.79 -25.74 -5.95
CA PRO A 29 -3.00 -26.25 -5.31
C PRO A 29 -4.07 -25.16 -5.16
N ALA A 30 -5.35 -25.54 -5.26
CA ALA A 30 -6.47 -24.59 -5.18
C ALA A 30 -6.51 -23.78 -3.89
N GLU A 31 -6.09 -24.35 -2.76
CA GLU A 31 -5.98 -23.63 -1.49
C GLU A 31 -4.98 -22.46 -1.57
N GLN A 32 -3.84 -22.65 -2.22
CA GLN A 32 -2.82 -21.62 -2.39
C GLN A 32 -3.27 -20.54 -3.38
N VAL A 33 -4.00 -20.93 -4.43
CA VAL A 33 -4.64 -19.96 -5.33
C VAL A 33 -5.70 -19.14 -4.59
N ASN A 34 -6.49 -19.75 -3.71
CA ASN A 34 -7.50 -19.04 -2.93
C ASN A 34 -6.89 -18.08 -1.91
N GLU A 35 -5.85 -18.49 -1.17
CA GLU A 35 -5.11 -17.62 -0.25
C GLU A 35 -4.58 -16.40 -1.00
N PHE A 36 -3.98 -16.60 -2.18
CA PHE A 36 -3.52 -15.50 -3.01
C PHE A 36 -4.65 -14.57 -3.43
N LYS A 37 -5.76 -15.13 -3.96
CA LYS A 37 -6.90 -14.34 -4.43
C LYS A 37 -7.49 -13.48 -3.31
N GLN A 38 -7.48 -13.98 -2.07
CA GLN A 38 -7.87 -13.20 -0.90
C GLN A 38 -6.92 -12.01 -0.67
N THR A 39 -5.60 -12.23 -0.73
CA THR A 39 -4.57 -11.17 -0.56
C THR A 39 -4.68 -10.07 -1.62
N VAL A 40 -5.08 -10.39 -2.85
CA VAL A 40 -5.25 -9.38 -3.93
C VAL A 40 -6.69 -8.89 -4.11
N GLY A 41 -7.60 -9.23 -3.19
CA GLY A 41 -8.98 -8.74 -3.22
C GLY A 41 -9.83 -9.28 -4.38
N LEU A 42 -9.53 -10.48 -4.90
CA LEU A 42 -10.31 -11.14 -5.95
C LEU A 42 -11.34 -12.12 -5.37
N SER A 43 -12.62 -11.91 -5.68
CA SER A 43 -13.77 -12.44 -4.92
C SER A 43 -14.32 -13.82 -5.33
N GLN A 44 -13.75 -14.51 -6.32
CA GLN A 44 -14.26 -15.84 -6.74
C GLN A 44 -13.28 -16.99 -6.42
N PRO A 45 -13.42 -17.67 -5.27
CA PRO A 45 -12.59 -18.84 -4.96
C PRO A 45 -12.61 -19.90 -6.07
N GLY A 46 -11.47 -20.53 -6.36
CA GLY A 46 -11.34 -21.67 -7.27
C GLY A 46 -11.29 -21.37 -8.77
N VAL A 47 -11.51 -20.12 -9.19
CA VAL A 47 -11.49 -19.71 -10.61
C VAL A 47 -10.34 -18.75 -10.92
N ILE A 48 -9.50 -19.03 -11.90
CA ILE A 48 -8.56 -18.06 -12.48
C ILE A 48 -9.27 -17.38 -13.66
N GLY A 49 -9.63 -16.11 -13.47
CA GLY A 49 -10.32 -15.30 -14.48
C GLY A 49 -9.37 -14.32 -15.20
N PRO A 50 -9.88 -13.53 -16.16
CA PRO A 50 -9.08 -12.65 -17.03
C PRO A 50 -8.18 -11.66 -16.27
N THR A 51 -8.62 -11.20 -15.10
CA THR A 51 -7.88 -10.24 -14.27
C THR A 51 -6.86 -10.90 -13.34
N SER A 52 -6.96 -12.22 -13.12
CA SER A 52 -6.14 -12.93 -12.12
C SER A 52 -4.64 -12.92 -12.45
N PRO A 53 -4.19 -13.17 -13.70
CA PRO A 53 -2.76 -13.13 -14.03
C PRO A 53 -2.15 -11.74 -13.85
N GLN A 54 -2.85 -10.69 -14.29
CA GLN A 54 -2.35 -9.32 -14.16
C GLN A 54 -2.29 -8.87 -12.69
N ALA A 55 -3.28 -9.24 -11.88
CA ALA A 55 -3.25 -9.00 -10.44
C ALA A 55 -2.06 -9.73 -9.77
N PHE A 56 -1.74 -10.95 -10.22
CA PHE A 56 -0.57 -11.69 -9.75
C PHE A 56 0.75 -11.05 -10.18
N VAL A 57 0.85 -10.53 -11.40
CA VAL A 57 2.02 -9.74 -11.84
C VAL A 57 2.21 -8.51 -10.96
N GLN A 58 1.18 -7.67 -10.82
CA GLN A 58 1.25 -6.45 -10.01
C GLN A 58 1.59 -6.77 -8.55
N PHE A 59 1.02 -7.84 -8.03
CA PHE A 59 1.34 -8.33 -6.70
C PHE A 59 2.81 -8.73 -6.60
N CYS A 60 3.30 -9.59 -7.47
CA CYS A 60 4.69 -10.04 -7.48
C CYS A 60 5.66 -8.88 -7.70
N GLU A 61 5.35 -7.91 -8.56
CA GLU A 61 6.18 -6.71 -8.77
C GLU A 61 6.30 -5.86 -7.50
N ARG A 62 5.18 -5.62 -6.79
CA ARG A 62 5.22 -4.96 -5.46
C ARG A 62 6.05 -5.75 -4.48
N GLU A 63 5.82 -7.06 -4.44
CA GLU A 63 6.60 -8.00 -3.67
C GLU A 63 7.95 -8.30 -4.31
N GLY A 64 8.51 -7.46 -5.20
CA GLY A 64 9.82 -7.58 -5.85
C GLY A 64 10.21 -8.99 -6.31
N VAL A 65 9.23 -9.76 -6.78
CA VAL A 65 9.36 -11.05 -7.44
C VAL A 65 9.21 -10.81 -8.94
N ASP A 66 10.30 -11.02 -9.68
CA ASP A 66 10.29 -10.85 -11.13
C ASP A 66 9.69 -12.08 -11.82
N LEU A 67 8.56 -11.87 -12.52
CA LEU A 67 7.87 -12.88 -13.32
C LEU A 67 8.18 -12.79 -14.82
N SER A 68 9.07 -11.87 -15.24
CA SER A 68 9.59 -11.84 -16.59
C SER A 68 10.33 -13.16 -16.92
N PRO A 69 10.45 -13.55 -18.20
CA PRO A 69 11.22 -14.74 -18.56
C PRO A 69 12.65 -14.75 -18.00
N ALA A 70 13.29 -13.58 -17.89
CA ALA A 70 14.60 -13.42 -17.27
C ALA A 70 14.55 -13.68 -15.76
N GLY A 71 13.56 -13.12 -15.07
CA GLY A 71 13.28 -13.37 -13.65
C GLY A 71 13.02 -14.84 -13.34
N ILE A 72 12.20 -15.52 -14.15
CA ILE A 72 11.93 -16.97 -14.05
C ILE A 72 13.23 -17.77 -14.19
N SER A 73 14.04 -17.46 -15.21
CA SER A 73 15.30 -18.15 -15.44
C SER A 73 16.28 -17.96 -14.28
N ALA A 74 16.42 -16.72 -13.78
CA ALA A 74 17.27 -16.38 -12.65
C ALA A 74 16.81 -17.06 -11.35
N PHE A 75 15.49 -17.07 -11.08
CA PHE A 75 14.91 -17.73 -9.92
C PHE A 75 15.17 -19.24 -9.97
N LYS A 76 14.90 -19.90 -11.10
CA LYS A 76 15.17 -21.34 -11.27
C LYS A 76 16.63 -21.67 -11.03
N ALA A 77 17.55 -20.87 -11.58
CA ALA A 77 18.97 -21.02 -11.33
C ALA A 77 19.31 -20.90 -9.83
N SER A 78 18.75 -19.91 -9.12
CA SER A 78 18.96 -19.73 -7.67
C SER A 78 18.43 -20.89 -6.81
N GLN A 79 17.44 -21.62 -7.32
CA GLN A 79 16.78 -22.73 -6.63
C GLN A 79 17.31 -24.11 -7.09
N ASN A 80 18.38 -24.15 -7.90
CA ASN A 80 18.93 -25.36 -8.52
C ASN A 80 17.87 -26.17 -9.29
N LEU A 81 16.96 -25.49 -9.99
CA LEU A 81 15.95 -26.10 -10.86
C LEU A 81 16.43 -26.14 -12.32
N GLU A 82 15.86 -27.05 -13.11
CA GLU A 82 16.16 -27.14 -14.54
C GLU A 82 15.90 -25.82 -15.27
N LYS A 83 16.80 -25.46 -16.19
CA LYS A 83 16.71 -24.27 -17.06
C LYS A 83 15.71 -24.46 -18.20
N SER A 84 14.55 -25.06 -17.92
CA SER A 84 13.42 -25.12 -18.86
C SER A 84 12.63 -23.81 -18.79
N SER A 85 11.98 -23.41 -19.88
CA SER A 85 11.00 -22.32 -19.89
C SER A 85 9.66 -22.75 -19.25
N GLU A 86 9.43 -24.04 -19.05
CA GLU A 86 8.16 -24.56 -18.51
C GLU A 86 8.04 -24.35 -17.00
N ILE A 87 6.92 -23.78 -16.56
CA ILE A 87 6.61 -23.61 -15.13
C ILE A 87 5.71 -24.78 -14.72
N GLY A 88 6.30 -25.78 -14.09
CA GLY A 88 5.56 -26.91 -13.49
C GLY A 88 5.29 -26.73 -11.98
N PRO A 89 4.64 -27.72 -11.34
CA PRO A 89 4.26 -27.65 -9.92
C PRO A 89 5.42 -27.35 -8.96
N THR A 90 6.60 -27.93 -9.19
CA THR A 90 7.79 -27.68 -8.36
C THR A 90 8.25 -26.21 -8.45
N THR A 91 8.30 -25.64 -9.65
CA THR A 91 8.65 -24.24 -9.85
C THR A 91 7.60 -23.34 -9.22
N ALA A 92 6.31 -23.63 -9.43
CA ALA A 92 5.21 -22.87 -8.86
C ALA A 92 5.22 -22.88 -7.32
N ALA A 93 5.41 -24.05 -6.69
CA ALA A 93 5.51 -24.18 -5.25
C ALA A 93 6.70 -23.40 -4.66
N LYS A 94 7.84 -23.39 -5.35
CA LYS A 94 9.01 -22.58 -4.94
C LYS A 94 8.74 -21.08 -5.07
N TYR A 95 8.05 -20.64 -6.12
CA TYR A 95 7.60 -19.25 -6.25
C TYR A 95 6.65 -18.85 -5.12
N TYR A 96 5.64 -19.67 -4.86
CA TYR A 96 4.70 -19.43 -3.78
C TYR A 96 5.38 -19.44 -2.41
N ALA A 97 6.34 -20.32 -2.16
CA ALA A 97 7.12 -20.33 -0.92
C ALA A 97 8.04 -19.10 -0.79
N ALA A 98 8.72 -18.70 -1.86
CA ALA A 98 9.58 -17.51 -1.88
C ALA A 98 8.76 -16.24 -1.61
N TYR A 99 7.56 -16.17 -2.19
CA TYR A 99 6.56 -15.16 -1.85
C TYR A 99 6.16 -15.26 -0.36
N LYS A 100 5.68 -16.42 0.10
CA LYS A 100 5.15 -16.64 1.45
C LYS A 100 6.15 -16.34 2.56
N ASN A 101 7.43 -16.55 2.29
CA ASN A 101 8.53 -16.35 3.24
C ASN A 101 9.23 -15.00 3.08
N ARG A 102 8.80 -14.14 2.14
CA ARG A 102 9.37 -12.81 1.98
C ARG A 102 9.05 -11.98 3.22
N LYS A 103 10.08 -11.39 3.83
CA LYS A 103 9.89 -10.35 4.84
C LYS A 103 9.41 -9.09 4.12
N THR A 104 8.12 -8.79 4.22
CA THR A 104 7.57 -7.49 3.80
C THR A 104 8.14 -6.39 4.69
N ASN A 105 8.47 -5.23 4.12
CA ASN A 105 8.75 -4.02 4.88
C ASN A 105 7.50 -3.14 4.75
N PRO A 106 6.52 -3.27 5.65
CA PRO A 106 5.22 -2.62 5.49
C PRO A 106 5.33 -1.09 5.54
N GLU A 107 6.36 -0.52 6.19
CA GLU A 107 6.65 0.91 6.17
C GLU A 107 7.04 1.38 4.76
N LYS A 108 7.87 0.62 4.04
CA LYS A 108 8.23 0.90 2.65
C LYS A 108 7.03 0.78 1.72
N GLU A 109 6.22 -0.27 1.89
CA GLU A 109 5.01 -0.46 1.09
C GLU A 109 4.01 0.67 1.33
N LEU A 110 3.90 1.16 2.57
CA LEU A 110 3.02 2.28 2.90
C LEU A 110 3.42 3.56 2.17
N VAL A 111 4.71 3.87 2.10
CA VAL A 111 5.23 5.00 1.30
C VAL A 111 4.93 4.79 -0.20
N ALA A 112 5.12 3.58 -0.72
CA ALA A 112 4.86 3.28 -2.13
C ALA A 112 3.36 3.45 -2.48
N VAL A 113 2.47 2.91 -1.65
CA VAL A 113 1.01 3.06 -1.81
C VAL A 113 0.62 4.53 -1.76
N ALA A 114 1.05 5.27 -0.73
CA ALA A 114 0.73 6.69 -0.61
C ALA A 114 1.22 7.50 -1.82
N THR A 115 2.44 7.22 -2.28
CA THR A 115 3.05 7.90 -3.44
C THR A 115 2.27 7.66 -4.73
N SER A 116 1.65 6.49 -4.91
CA SER A 116 0.87 6.18 -6.11
C SER A 116 -0.37 7.07 -6.30
N TYR A 117 -0.80 7.74 -5.24
CA TYR A 117 -1.94 8.67 -5.26
C TYR A 117 -1.55 10.14 -5.42
N VAL A 118 -0.25 10.47 -5.50
CA VAL A 118 0.19 11.86 -5.75
C VAL A 118 -0.40 12.35 -7.07
N GLY A 119 -1.03 13.52 -7.04
CA GLY A 119 -1.74 14.09 -8.19
C GLY A 119 -3.23 13.74 -8.26
N VAL A 120 -3.76 12.95 -7.32
CA VAL A 120 -5.22 12.87 -7.11
C VAL A 120 -5.71 14.23 -6.61
N GLU A 121 -6.76 14.74 -7.25
CA GLU A 121 -7.39 16.01 -6.93
C GLU A 121 -8.89 15.81 -6.68
N GLU A 122 -9.46 16.71 -5.89
CA GLU A 122 -10.90 16.77 -5.67
C GLU A 122 -11.69 17.11 -6.95
N ARG A 123 -12.94 16.68 -7.00
CA ARG A 123 -13.94 17.04 -8.02
C ARG A 123 -15.08 17.81 -7.37
N GLY A 124 -14.72 18.90 -6.69
CA GLY A 124 -15.59 19.69 -5.80
C GLY A 124 -15.21 19.48 -4.32
N PRO A 125 -15.68 20.36 -3.40
CA PRO A 125 -15.16 20.39 -2.02
C PRO A 125 -15.32 19.06 -1.30
N ASN A 126 -14.20 18.41 -0.97
CA ASN A 126 -14.16 17.08 -0.35
C ASN A 126 -14.96 16.02 -1.14
N ARG A 127 -14.93 16.09 -2.48
CA ARG A 127 -15.61 15.18 -3.42
C ARG A 127 -14.64 14.58 -4.44
N GLY A 128 -15.05 13.47 -5.05
CA GLY A 128 -14.30 12.79 -6.10
C GLY A 128 -14.25 11.29 -5.86
N LYS A 129 -14.07 10.49 -6.91
CA LYS A 129 -14.12 9.02 -6.81
C LYS A 129 -13.08 8.48 -5.83
N GLU A 130 -11.84 8.94 -5.94
CA GLU A 130 -10.73 8.57 -5.06
C GLU A 130 -10.89 9.19 -3.67
N VAL A 131 -11.33 10.45 -3.58
CA VAL A 131 -11.59 11.14 -2.30
C VAL A 131 -12.65 10.41 -1.47
N GLU A 132 -13.77 10.05 -2.09
CA GLU A 132 -14.83 9.28 -1.43
C GLU A 132 -14.38 7.86 -1.07
N MET A 133 -13.44 7.27 -1.82
CA MET A 133 -12.82 6.00 -1.47
C MET A 133 -11.96 6.13 -0.20
N PHE A 134 -11.22 7.23 -0.06
CA PHE A 134 -10.44 7.53 1.15
C PHE A 134 -11.33 7.81 2.36
N GLN A 135 -12.39 8.58 2.18
CA GLN A 135 -13.41 8.85 3.20
C GLN A 135 -14.03 7.56 3.76
N LYS A 136 -14.40 6.62 2.88
CA LYS A 136 -15.00 5.33 3.27
C LYS A 136 -14.03 4.40 4.01
N ALA A 137 -12.76 4.75 4.15
CA ALA A 137 -11.74 3.84 4.62
C ALA A 137 -11.95 3.40 6.07
N VAL A 138 -12.56 4.22 6.93
CA VAL A 138 -12.74 3.95 8.36
C VAL A 138 -14.12 3.36 8.66
N ASP A 139 -15.20 4.08 8.32
CA ASP A 139 -16.57 3.71 8.71
C ASP A 139 -17.50 3.36 7.52
N GLY A 140 -16.96 3.40 6.29
CA GLY A 140 -17.70 3.08 5.07
C GLY A 140 -18.58 4.20 4.53
N LYS A 141 -18.49 5.42 5.07
CA LYS A 141 -19.26 6.58 4.61
C LYS A 141 -18.38 7.58 3.86
N ALA A 142 -19.02 8.39 3.02
CA ALA A 142 -18.42 9.56 2.38
C ALA A 142 -19.47 10.67 2.39
N GLN A 143 -19.28 11.65 3.27
CA GLN A 143 -20.24 12.72 3.52
C GLN A 143 -19.68 14.10 3.17
N GLY A 144 -18.42 14.17 2.73
CA GLY A 144 -17.74 15.42 2.37
C GLY A 144 -16.86 15.96 3.49
N GLU A 145 -16.51 15.06 4.41
CA GLU A 145 -15.59 15.30 5.51
C GLU A 145 -14.15 15.44 5.02
N PRO A 146 -13.30 16.15 5.79
CA PRO A 146 -11.87 16.24 5.50
C PRO A 146 -11.24 14.86 5.45
N TRP A 147 -10.41 14.61 4.44
CA TRP A 147 -10.00 13.25 4.09
C TRP A 147 -8.51 12.96 4.29
N CYS A 148 -7.74 13.85 4.94
CA CYS A 148 -6.31 13.62 5.18
C CYS A 148 -6.02 12.32 5.96
N MET A 149 -6.76 12.07 7.05
CA MET A 149 -6.62 10.83 7.81
C MET A 149 -7.38 9.67 7.15
N GLY A 150 -8.47 9.93 6.43
CA GLY A 150 -9.14 8.91 5.61
C GLY A 150 -8.19 8.31 4.57
N PHE A 151 -7.41 9.16 3.89
CA PHE A 151 -6.34 8.75 2.97
C PHE A 151 -5.29 7.88 3.67
N VAL A 152 -4.82 8.29 4.86
CA VAL A 152 -3.87 7.49 5.63
C VAL A 152 -4.43 6.11 5.98
N GLN A 153 -5.65 6.05 6.51
CA GLN A 153 -6.32 4.80 6.89
C GLN A 153 -6.58 3.91 5.67
N PHE A 154 -6.87 4.51 4.51
CA PHE A 154 -6.98 3.78 3.24
C PHE A 154 -5.65 3.13 2.84
N CYS A 155 -4.55 3.89 2.87
CA CYS A 155 -3.22 3.36 2.53
C CYS A 155 -2.81 2.24 3.49
N ILE A 156 -3.07 2.41 4.79
CA ILE A 156 -2.82 1.37 5.80
C ILE A 156 -3.61 0.11 5.48
N LYS A 157 -4.92 0.22 5.27
CA LYS A 157 -5.79 -0.91 4.92
C LYS A 157 -5.32 -1.62 3.64
N THR A 158 -4.79 -0.87 2.67
CA THR A 158 -4.23 -1.42 1.44
C THR A 158 -2.98 -2.26 1.72
N VAL A 159 -2.09 -1.78 2.58
CA VAL A 159 -0.88 -2.52 3.01
C VAL A 159 -1.24 -3.71 3.90
N GLU A 160 -2.20 -3.59 4.80
CA GLU A 160 -2.69 -4.72 5.60
C GLU A 160 -3.35 -5.82 4.75
N ALA A 161 -3.97 -5.44 3.62
CA ALA A 161 -4.53 -6.41 2.68
C ALA A 161 -3.45 -7.11 1.83
N SER A 162 -2.37 -6.39 1.46
CA SER A 162 -1.30 -6.94 0.62
C SER A 162 -0.18 -7.62 1.41
N THR A 163 -0.03 -7.29 2.68
CA THR A 163 1.00 -7.84 3.58
C THR A 163 0.36 -8.63 4.72
N ARG A 164 1.15 -9.38 5.49
CA ARG A 164 0.68 -10.02 6.73
C ARG A 164 0.82 -9.10 7.96
N SER A 165 1.14 -7.83 7.73
CA SER A 165 1.33 -6.86 8.80
C SER A 165 -0.02 -6.29 9.22
N GLN A 166 -0.15 -5.94 10.49
CA GLN A 166 -1.34 -5.30 11.05
C GLN A 166 -0.91 -4.00 11.69
N SER A 167 -1.64 -2.93 11.43
CA SER A 167 -1.34 -1.65 12.04
C SER A 167 -1.62 -1.68 13.54
N LYS A 168 -0.76 -1.00 14.29
CA LYS A 168 -0.90 -0.83 15.74
C LYS A 168 -1.52 0.52 16.13
N ILE A 169 -1.77 1.40 15.15
CA ILE A 169 -2.34 2.72 15.42
C ILE A 169 -3.84 2.62 15.67
N PHE A 170 -4.38 3.55 16.44
CA PHE A 170 -5.81 3.65 16.66
C PHE A 170 -6.54 4.03 15.36
N ARG A 171 -7.59 3.28 15.02
CA ARG A 171 -8.38 3.49 13.80
C ARG A 171 -9.40 4.62 13.99
N SER A 172 -9.18 5.76 13.35
CA SER A 172 -10.06 6.94 13.36
C SER A 172 -9.73 7.88 12.21
N GLU A 173 -10.68 8.72 11.80
CA GLU A 173 -10.51 9.82 10.84
C GLU A 173 -10.01 11.10 11.51
N HIS A 174 -9.96 11.15 12.85
CA HIS A 174 -9.55 12.34 13.58
C HIS A 174 -8.08 12.27 13.98
N CYS A 175 -7.25 13.13 13.37
CA CYS A 175 -5.78 13.12 13.52
C CYS A 175 -5.29 13.07 14.97
N LEU A 176 -5.83 13.93 15.83
CA LEU A 176 -5.40 13.95 17.23
C LEU A 176 -5.96 12.80 18.05
N THR A 177 -7.10 12.22 17.67
CA THR A 177 -7.60 10.99 18.30
C THR A 177 -6.67 9.82 18.00
N VAL A 178 -6.19 9.70 16.75
CA VAL A 178 -5.19 8.70 16.38
C VAL A 178 -3.92 8.90 17.20
N TRP A 179 -3.40 10.13 17.29
CA TRP A 179 -2.22 10.43 18.10
C TRP A 179 -2.38 10.10 19.60
N GLU A 180 -3.51 10.45 20.18
CA GLU A 180 -3.76 10.33 21.63
C GLU A 180 -4.07 8.89 22.04
N LYS A 181 -4.82 8.15 21.22
CA LYS A 181 -5.28 6.79 21.54
C LYS A 181 -4.36 5.68 21.04
N SER A 182 -3.42 5.98 20.14
CA SER A 182 -2.42 4.99 19.72
C SER A 182 -1.43 4.67 20.85
N PRO A 183 -0.91 3.45 20.93
CA PRO A 183 0.12 3.07 21.91
C PRO A 183 1.32 4.03 21.91
N LYS A 184 1.77 4.43 23.09
CA LYS A 184 2.82 5.46 23.25
C LYS A 184 4.19 5.00 22.76
N ASP A 185 4.45 3.69 22.75
CA ASP A 185 5.67 3.06 22.24
C ASP A 185 5.81 3.17 20.71
N LEU A 186 4.74 3.51 19.99
CA LEU A 186 4.79 3.84 18.56
C LEU A 186 5.30 5.25 18.28
N ARG A 187 5.42 6.11 19.29
CA ARG A 187 5.81 7.51 19.11
C ARG A 187 7.31 7.60 18.86
N LEU A 188 7.69 8.31 17.81
CA LEU A 188 9.09 8.52 17.44
C LEU A 188 9.51 9.95 17.78
N ALA A 189 10.72 10.09 18.32
CA ALA A 189 11.33 11.40 18.58
C ALA A 189 11.86 12.07 17.30
N ARG A 190 12.11 11.28 16.25
CA ARG A 190 12.59 11.71 14.94
C ARG A 190 11.76 11.02 13.85
N PRO A 191 11.58 11.67 12.68
CA PRO A 191 10.91 11.03 11.55
C PRO A 191 11.70 9.82 11.06
N GLU A 192 10.98 8.79 10.64
CA GLU A 192 11.50 7.63 9.91
C GLU A 192 10.65 7.44 8.64
N PRO A 193 11.22 6.98 7.50
CA PRO A 193 10.42 6.65 6.33
C PRO A 193 9.29 5.67 6.66
N GLY A 194 8.08 5.98 6.22
CA GLY A 194 6.86 5.20 6.48
C GLY A 194 6.17 5.46 7.81
N CYS A 195 6.72 6.33 8.67
CA CYS A 195 5.97 6.81 9.84
C CYS A 195 4.97 7.90 9.42
N LEU A 196 3.98 8.15 10.28
CA LEU A 196 3.12 9.31 10.19
C LEU A 196 3.80 10.51 10.84
N ILE A 197 3.59 11.69 10.30
CA ILE A 197 3.74 12.96 11.02
C ILE A 197 2.34 13.49 11.32
N ILE A 198 2.10 13.90 12.57
CA ILE A 198 0.82 14.48 13.01
C ILE A 198 1.06 15.94 13.38
N TRP A 199 0.24 16.84 12.84
CA TRP A 199 0.21 18.25 13.22
C TRP A 199 -1.04 18.58 14.03
N ARG A 200 -0.90 19.55 14.93
CA ARG A 200 -1.97 20.20 15.69
C ARG A 200 -2.06 21.67 15.29
N HIS A 201 -3.28 22.17 15.12
CA HIS A 201 -3.52 23.59 14.89
C HIS A 201 -3.70 24.34 16.21
N GLY A 202 -2.68 25.10 16.62
CA GLY A 202 -2.66 25.82 17.90
C GLY A 202 -3.00 24.90 19.08
N ASN A 203 -3.97 25.31 19.90
CA ASN A 203 -4.47 24.51 21.03
C ASN A 203 -5.80 23.80 20.73
N SER A 204 -6.21 23.73 19.46
CA SER A 204 -7.49 23.11 19.07
C SER A 204 -7.37 21.59 18.91
N SER A 205 -8.52 20.92 18.81
CA SER A 205 -8.60 19.50 18.45
C SER A 205 -8.30 19.22 16.96
N LYS A 206 -8.19 20.25 16.13
CA LYS A 206 -7.99 20.11 14.69
C LYS A 206 -6.53 19.81 14.39
N GLY A 207 -6.29 18.90 13.45
CA GLY A 207 -4.95 18.49 13.06
C GLY A 207 -4.82 18.21 11.57
N HIS A 208 -3.63 17.73 11.19
CA HIS A 208 -3.32 17.21 9.87
C HIS A 208 -2.40 16.01 10.00
N VAL A 209 -2.27 15.23 8.93
CA VAL A 209 -1.39 14.07 8.89
C VAL A 209 -0.73 13.93 7.51
N GLY A 210 0.48 13.38 7.51
CA GLY A 210 1.19 12.99 6.30
C GLY A 210 2.03 11.74 6.53
N PHE A 211 2.36 11.04 5.45
CA PHE A 211 3.38 10.00 5.46
C PHE A 211 4.75 10.61 5.29
N VAL A 212 5.72 10.24 6.14
CA VAL A 212 7.13 10.57 5.91
C VAL A 212 7.65 9.66 4.80
N GLU A 213 8.01 10.23 3.65
CA GLU A 213 8.54 9.50 2.50
C GLU A 213 10.05 9.30 2.63
N LYS A 214 10.79 10.37 2.92
CA LYS A 214 12.25 10.35 3.00
C LYS A 214 12.75 11.38 4.01
N VAL A 215 13.73 10.99 4.81
CA VAL A 215 14.42 11.86 5.76
C VAL A 215 15.78 12.28 5.19
N LYS A 216 16.11 13.56 5.24
CA LYS A 216 17.42 14.07 4.82
C LYS A 216 18.49 13.73 5.86
N ALA A 217 19.75 13.81 5.46
CA ALA A 217 20.90 13.47 6.31
C ALA A 217 20.97 14.30 7.61
N ASP A 218 20.42 15.51 7.61
CA ASP A 218 20.35 16.37 8.80
C ASP A 218 19.36 15.87 9.88
N GLY A 219 18.49 14.91 9.56
CA GLY A 219 17.47 14.37 10.47
C GLY A 219 16.38 15.36 10.89
N LYS A 220 16.34 16.55 10.28
CA LYS A 220 15.39 17.63 10.58
C LYS A 220 14.46 17.92 9.40
N ASN A 221 14.97 17.80 8.18
CA ASN A 221 14.23 18.04 6.95
C ASN A 221 13.84 16.71 6.30
N PHE A 222 12.63 16.66 5.76
CA PHE A 222 12.10 15.43 5.16
C PHE A 222 11.05 15.75 4.09
N THR A 223 10.79 14.78 3.22
CA THR A 223 9.65 14.82 2.30
C THR A 223 8.50 14.00 2.86
N THR A 224 7.29 14.44 2.54
CA THR A 224 6.06 13.79 2.95
C THR A 224 5.11 13.62 1.77
N VAL A 225 4.18 12.67 1.88
CA VAL A 225 3.00 12.57 1.02
C VAL A 225 1.78 12.84 1.89
N GLU A 226 1.01 13.85 1.52
CA GLU A 226 -0.11 14.36 2.30
C GLU A 226 -1.36 14.39 1.41
N GLY A 227 -2.48 13.87 1.91
CA GLY A 227 -3.80 14.02 1.30
C GLY A 227 -4.59 15.16 1.95
N ASN A 228 -5.60 15.68 1.26
CA ASN A 228 -6.34 16.88 1.64
C ASN A 228 -5.44 18.09 1.97
N THR A 229 -4.41 18.30 1.15
CA THR A 229 -3.51 19.47 1.21
C THR A 229 -3.46 20.11 -0.18
N GLY A 230 -3.02 21.36 -0.29
CA GLY A 230 -2.80 22.02 -1.57
C GLY A 230 -1.35 22.05 -2.01
N GLY A 231 -1.11 22.66 -3.18
CA GLY A 231 0.22 22.77 -3.80
C GLY A 231 1.23 23.66 -3.06
N GLY A 232 0.77 24.61 -2.22
CA GLY A 232 1.61 25.59 -1.52
C GLY A 232 2.52 25.03 -0.42
N SER A 233 3.50 25.78 0.08
CA SER A 233 4.46 25.25 1.08
C SER A 233 3.88 25.07 2.49
N GLY A 234 2.68 25.60 2.77
CA GLY A 234 2.02 25.52 4.07
C GLY A 234 1.59 24.10 4.48
N VAL A 235 1.29 23.90 5.77
CA VAL A 235 0.56 22.71 6.24
C VAL A 235 -0.92 23.05 6.17
N GLU A 236 -1.60 22.48 5.19
CA GLU A 236 -3.02 22.77 4.91
C GLU A 236 -3.87 21.59 5.37
N ARG A 237 -5.03 21.88 5.94
CA ARG A 237 -5.97 20.85 6.45
C ARG A 237 -7.12 20.55 5.51
N GLU A 238 -7.40 21.48 4.60
CA GLU A 238 -8.46 21.45 3.59
C GLU A 238 -7.84 21.95 2.30
N GLY A 239 -7.18 21.05 1.60
CA GLY A 239 -6.61 21.35 0.30
C GLY A 239 -7.38 20.67 -0.80
N ASP A 240 -6.79 20.62 -1.99
CA ASP A 240 -7.45 20.16 -3.20
C ASP A 240 -6.93 18.80 -3.70
N GLY A 241 -6.00 18.16 -2.99
CA GLY A 241 -5.45 16.90 -3.47
C GLY A 241 -4.38 16.22 -2.61
N VAL A 242 -3.70 15.28 -3.25
CA VAL A 242 -2.56 14.54 -2.71
C VAL A 242 -1.26 15.09 -3.29
N TYR A 243 -0.40 15.63 -2.43
CA TYR A 243 0.85 16.27 -2.86
C TYR A 243 2.05 15.80 -2.07
N ARG A 244 3.22 15.88 -2.71
CA ARG A 244 4.51 15.73 -2.04
C ARG A 244 4.93 17.06 -1.42
N LYS A 245 5.23 17.08 -0.13
CA LYS A 245 5.62 18.30 0.60
C LYS A 245 7.01 18.18 1.19
N SER A 246 7.76 19.28 1.22
CA SER A 246 8.99 19.39 2.03
C SER A 246 8.64 19.97 3.38
N ARG A 247 9.10 19.32 4.45
CA ARG A 247 8.80 19.66 5.84
C ARG A 247 10.06 19.71 6.69
N ASP A 248 9.92 20.35 7.84
CA ASP A 248 10.86 20.27 8.96
C ASP A 248 10.12 19.84 10.25
N ILE A 249 10.90 19.56 11.29
CA ILE A 249 10.37 19.06 12.57
C ILE A 249 9.63 20.11 13.40
N ASP A 250 9.81 21.41 13.12
CA ASP A 250 9.24 22.50 13.91
C ASP A 250 7.81 22.87 13.43
N GLY A 251 7.44 22.43 12.23
CA GLY A 251 6.14 22.67 11.61
C GLY A 251 6.05 24.04 10.92
N ALA A 252 4.85 24.42 10.45
CA ALA A 252 4.67 25.66 9.70
C ALA A 252 3.52 26.50 10.28
N GLY A 253 3.81 27.77 10.58
CA GLY A 253 2.81 28.71 11.09
C GLY A 253 2.12 28.22 12.36
N SER A 254 0.79 28.17 12.36
CA SER A 254 -0.06 27.69 13.45
C SER A 254 -0.16 26.16 13.54
N MET A 255 0.37 25.43 12.57
CA MET A 255 0.40 23.96 12.53
C MET A 255 1.70 23.45 13.14
N LYS A 256 1.64 23.05 14.42
CA LYS A 256 2.77 22.52 15.17
C LYS A 256 2.81 21.00 15.10
N VAL A 257 4.00 20.44 14.99
CA VAL A 257 4.17 18.98 15.01
C VAL A 257 3.79 18.46 16.40
N ALA A 258 2.78 17.61 16.45
CA ALA A 258 2.40 16.86 17.66
C ALA A 258 3.39 15.71 17.90
N GLY A 259 3.85 15.08 16.82
CA GLY A 259 4.91 14.09 16.83
C GLY A 259 4.85 13.15 15.62
N PHE A 260 5.63 12.09 15.70
CA PHE A 260 5.71 11.05 14.67
C PHE A 260 5.20 9.72 15.22
N LEU A 261 4.55 8.92 14.38
CA LEU A 261 3.90 7.68 14.81
C LEU A 261 4.26 6.53 13.85
N ARG A 262 4.86 5.46 14.38
CA ARG A 262 5.07 4.22 13.64
C ARG A 262 3.73 3.51 13.42
N VAL A 263 3.55 2.93 12.23
CA VAL A 263 2.28 2.34 11.82
C VAL A 263 2.19 0.84 12.15
N PHE A 264 3.27 0.10 11.96
CA PHE A 264 3.35 -1.35 12.09
C PHE A 264 4.28 -1.80 13.24
#